data_AF-A0A416WEB9-F1
#
_entry.id   AF-A0A416WEB9-F1
#
_cell.length_a   1.000
_cell.length_b   1.000
_cell.length_c   1.000
_cell.angle_alpha   90.00
_cell.angle_beta   90.00
_cell.angle_gamma   90.00
#
_symmetry.space_group_name_H-M   'P 1'
#
loop_
_entity.id
_entity.type
_entity.pdbx_description
1 polymer ?
#
loop_
_entity_poly.entity_id
_entity_poly.type
_entity_poly.pdbx_seq_one_letter_code
_entity_poly.pdbx_strand_id
1 'polypeptide(L)'
;MKKQDITNIFARTRRILFQPEAEWQAIRQENIEGTDLFRNYLVPLSGIAATCALLLQLRVTSPFYAICTGLILFVASVAGTYITYRVSREYLSNKVVEANGLSLRLAVYSSAIFIPFHCLACGMSEGFISQLMAICSLLCLRTLYVGLNQSTALDVQYRKSALVIIGLLVIVAPVIVQQLLMIVFRIPSIYA
;
A
#
# COMPACT_ATOMS: atom_id res chain seq x y z
N MET A 1 -4.08 3.63 21.03
CA MET A 1 -3.05 2.73 20.45
C MET A 1 -1.91 2.61 21.44
N LYS A 2 -1.54 1.40 21.88
CA LYS A 2 -0.39 1.24 22.78
C LYS A 2 0.89 1.49 21.95
N LYS A 3 1.89 2.13 22.54
CA LYS A 3 3.20 2.40 21.91
C LYS A 3 3.83 1.15 21.29
N GLN A 4 3.57 -0.03 21.89
CA GLN A 4 4.02 -1.34 21.41
C GLN A 4 3.44 -1.71 20.03
N ASP A 5 2.21 -1.30 19.70
CA ASP A 5 1.56 -1.67 18.43
C ASP A 5 2.23 -0.97 17.24
N ILE A 6 2.60 0.32 17.40
CA ILE A 6 3.24 1.10 16.33
C ILE A 6 4.66 0.60 16.05
N THR A 7 5.43 0.33 17.10
CA THR A 7 6.79 -0.23 16.94
C THR A 7 6.73 -1.60 16.29
N ASN A 8 5.71 -2.42 16.59
CA ASN A 8 5.49 -3.71 15.95
C ASN A 8 5.12 -3.56 14.47
N ILE A 9 4.24 -2.62 14.10
CA ILE A 9 3.88 -2.34 12.70
C ILE A 9 5.13 -1.93 11.91
N PHE A 10 5.95 -1.03 12.46
CA PHE A 10 7.17 -0.57 11.79
C PHE A 10 8.22 -1.69 11.69
N ALA A 11 8.43 -2.45 12.76
CA ALA A 11 9.33 -3.60 12.75
C ALA A 11 8.90 -4.63 11.70
N ARG A 12 7.60 -4.92 11.60
CA ARG A 12 7.05 -5.84 10.60
C ARG A 12 7.23 -5.30 9.18
N THR A 13 6.89 -4.04 8.93
CA THR A 13 7.09 -3.39 7.62
C THR A 13 8.56 -3.41 7.21
N ARG A 14 9.47 -3.14 8.16
CA ARG A 14 10.92 -3.21 7.96
C ARG A 14 11.37 -4.63 7.60
N ARG A 15 10.88 -5.65 8.30
CA ARG A 15 11.24 -7.04 7.99
C ARG A 15 10.72 -7.47 6.61
N ILE A 16 9.52 -7.05 6.22
CA ILE A 16 9.00 -7.27 4.86
C ILE A 16 9.89 -6.60 3.79
N LEU A 17 10.44 -5.43 4.09
CA LEU A 17 11.31 -4.71 3.17
C LEU A 17 12.69 -5.40 3.01
N PHE A 18 13.34 -5.75 4.12
CA PHE A 18 14.71 -6.28 4.12
C PHE A 18 14.81 -7.81 4.01
N GLN A 19 13.84 -8.53 4.59
CA GLN A 19 13.79 -10.00 4.64
C GLN A 19 12.39 -10.50 4.20
N PRO A 20 11.96 -10.19 2.96
CA PRO A 20 10.61 -10.55 2.50
C PRO A 20 10.37 -12.06 2.56
N GLU A 21 11.41 -12.87 2.32
CA GLU A 21 11.25 -14.32 2.28
C GLU A 21 10.92 -14.93 3.64
N ALA A 22 11.62 -14.51 4.70
CA ALA A 22 11.38 -15.01 6.05
C ALA A 22 9.99 -14.60 6.56
N GLU A 23 9.56 -13.38 6.26
CA GLU A 23 8.26 -12.89 6.71
C GLU A 23 7.09 -13.48 5.94
N TRP A 24 7.23 -13.72 4.63
CA TRP A 24 6.17 -14.38 3.88
C TRP A 24 5.92 -15.83 4.35
N GLN A 25 6.95 -16.53 4.84
CA GLN A 25 6.79 -17.84 5.48
C GLN A 25 6.03 -17.74 6.81
N ALA A 26 6.32 -16.74 7.63
CA ALA A 26 5.59 -16.50 8.88
C ALA A 26 4.12 -16.11 8.61
N ILE A 27 3.88 -15.19 7.67
CA ILE A 27 2.55 -14.74 7.24
C ILE A 27 1.69 -15.90 6.71
N ARG A 28 2.31 -16.88 6.05
CA ARG A 28 1.60 -18.07 5.54
C ARG A 28 1.01 -18.92 6.67
N GLN A 29 1.73 -19.03 7.79
CA GLN A 29 1.33 -19.82 8.96
C GLN A 29 0.34 -19.09 9.88
N GLU A 30 0.20 -17.77 9.74
CA GLU A 30 -0.71 -16.96 10.55
C GLU A 30 -2.17 -17.06 10.07
N ASN A 31 -3.06 -17.61 10.89
CA ASN A 31 -4.49 -17.59 10.64
C ASN A 31 -5.11 -16.26 11.09
N ILE A 32 -4.94 -15.21 10.28
CA ILE A 32 -5.48 -13.87 10.56
C ILE A 32 -6.76 -13.65 9.75
N GLU A 33 -7.83 -13.27 10.44
CA GLU A 33 -9.08 -12.84 9.80
C GLU A 33 -8.89 -11.54 9.00
N GLY A 34 -9.54 -11.47 7.84
CA GLY A 34 -9.19 -10.46 6.87
C GLY A 34 -9.49 -9.02 7.26
N THR A 35 -10.48 -8.82 8.12
CA THR A 35 -10.86 -7.52 8.69
C THR A 35 -9.84 -7.00 9.69
N ASP A 36 -9.16 -7.89 10.42
CA ASP A 36 -8.17 -7.52 11.42
C ASP A 36 -6.88 -7.03 10.79
N LEU A 37 -6.49 -7.61 9.64
CA LEU A 37 -5.30 -7.15 8.92
C LEU A 37 -5.48 -5.71 8.39
N PHE A 38 -6.66 -5.38 7.87
CA PHE A 38 -6.97 -4.00 7.46
C PHE A 38 -6.98 -3.04 8.66
N ARG A 39 -7.71 -3.41 9.72
CA ARG A 39 -7.94 -2.53 10.87
C ARG A 39 -6.71 -2.31 11.73
N ASN A 40 -5.94 -3.36 11.99
CA ASN A 40 -4.83 -3.33 12.96
C ASN A 40 -3.48 -3.04 12.31
N TYR A 41 -3.34 -3.23 10.99
CA TYR A 41 -2.07 -3.02 10.29
C TYR A 41 -2.16 -1.93 9.21
N LEU A 42 -3.06 -2.07 8.23
CA LEU A 42 -3.11 -1.12 7.11
C LEU A 42 -3.57 0.28 7.55
N VAL A 43 -4.69 0.40 8.27
CA VAL A 43 -5.26 1.69 8.66
C VAL A 43 -4.28 2.54 9.49
N PRO A 44 -3.64 2.00 10.55
CA PRO A 44 -2.64 2.76 11.30
C PRO A 44 -1.43 3.16 10.45
N LEU A 45 -0.96 2.27 9.56
CA LEU A 45 0.17 2.55 8.68
C LEU A 45 -0.15 3.68 7.69
N SER A 46 -1.32 3.63 7.04
CA SER A 46 -1.81 4.70 6.17
C SER A 46 -1.98 6.00 6.93
N GLY A 47 -2.47 5.95 8.18
CA GLY A 47 -2.59 7.13 9.03
C GLY A 47 -1.25 7.79 9.34
N ILE A 48 -0.23 7.00 9.69
CA ILE A 48 1.12 7.50 9.94
C ILE A 48 1.72 8.08 8.66
N ALA A 49 1.64 7.36 7.53
CA ALA A 49 2.17 7.80 6.25
C ALA A 49 1.51 9.11 5.76
N ALA A 50 0.18 9.22 5.86
CA ALA A 50 -0.56 10.42 5.51
C ALA A 50 -0.23 11.60 6.44
N THR A 51 -0.05 11.34 7.75
CA THR A 51 0.37 12.38 8.71
C THR A 51 1.76 12.90 8.36
N CYS A 52 2.70 12.02 8.00
CA CYS A 52 4.03 12.43 7.54
C CYS A 52 3.94 13.30 6.27
N ALA A 53 3.11 12.91 5.30
CA ALA A 53 2.91 13.69 4.07
C ALA A 53 2.33 15.08 4.37
N LEU A 54 1.33 15.15 5.26
CA LEU A 54 0.73 16.40 5.71
C LEU A 54 1.77 17.32 6.37
N LEU A 55 2.59 16.79 7.28
CA LEU A 55 3.64 17.56 7.96
C LEU A 55 4.69 18.12 7.00
N LEU A 56 4.99 17.38 5.92
CA LEU A 56 5.90 17.85 4.87
C LEU A 56 5.25 18.97 4.04
N GLN A 57 3.98 18.82 3.66
CA GLN A 57 3.26 19.83 2.88
C GLN A 57 2.97 21.11 3.65
N LEU A 58 2.76 21.02 4.97
CA LEU A 58 2.59 22.21 5.83
C LEU A 58 3.77 23.19 5.78
N ARG A 59 4.97 22.73 5.39
CA ARG A 59 6.13 23.61 5.24
C ARG A 59 6.11 24.46 3.97
N VAL A 60 5.39 24.01 2.95
CA VAL A 60 5.47 24.56 1.59
C VAL A 60 4.15 25.21 1.16
N THR A 61 3.01 24.69 1.62
CA THR A 61 1.68 25.09 1.14
C THR A 61 0.79 25.56 2.29
N SER A 62 -0.37 26.13 1.96
CA SER A 62 -1.34 26.58 2.94
C SER A 62 -1.82 25.43 3.86
N PRO A 63 -2.07 25.70 5.15
CA PRO A 63 -2.49 24.67 6.09
C PRO A 63 -3.74 23.90 5.67
N PHE A 64 -4.73 24.60 5.09
CA PHE A 64 -5.95 23.99 4.60
C PHE A 64 -5.68 22.98 3.48
N TYR A 65 -4.82 23.35 2.52
CA TYR A 65 -4.45 22.46 1.42
C TYR A 65 -3.71 21.20 1.90
N ALA A 66 -2.76 21.37 2.82
CA ALA A 66 -1.99 20.26 3.39
C ALA A 66 -2.89 19.28 4.16
N ILE A 67 -3.86 19.79 4.92
CA ILE A 67 -4.83 18.95 5.65
C ILE A 67 -5.71 18.17 4.67
N CYS A 68 -6.28 18.85 3.67
CA CYS A 68 -7.13 18.19 2.67
C CYS A 68 -6.37 17.12 1.90
N THR A 69 -5.15 17.41 1.47
CA THR A 69 -4.31 16.45 0.72
C THR A 69 -3.89 15.27 1.59
N GLY A 70 -3.53 15.50 2.87
CA GLY A 70 -3.24 14.43 3.81
C GLY A 70 -4.43 13.49 4.02
N LEU A 71 -5.64 14.06 4.17
CA LEU A 71 -6.86 13.27 4.31
C LEU A 71 -7.18 12.47 3.04
N ILE A 72 -6.99 13.06 1.86
CA ILE A 72 -7.15 12.38 0.57
C ILE A 72 -6.14 11.23 0.45
N LEU A 73 -4.87 11.44 0.77
CA LEU A 73 -3.84 10.40 0.72
C LEU A 73 -4.17 9.23 1.65
N PHE A 74 -4.70 9.52 2.84
CA PHE A 74 -5.17 8.48 3.76
C PHE A 74 -6.31 7.66 3.16
N VAL A 75 -7.37 8.32 2.69
CA VAL A 75 -8.54 7.64 2.10
C VAL A 75 -8.14 6.86 0.86
N ALA A 76 -7.31 7.45 -0.01
CA ALA A 76 -6.82 6.82 -1.23
C ALA A 76 -5.95 5.58 -0.95
N SER A 77 -5.12 5.61 0.09
CA SER A 77 -4.29 4.46 0.49
C SER A 77 -5.15 3.28 0.96
N VAL A 78 -6.14 3.54 1.81
CA VAL A 78 -7.03 2.51 2.35
C VAL A 78 -7.98 1.98 1.27
N ALA A 79 -8.68 2.89 0.57
CA ALA A 79 -9.63 2.52 -0.48
C ALA A 79 -8.93 1.87 -1.68
N GLY A 80 -7.78 2.38 -2.11
CA GLY A 80 -6.97 1.79 -3.18
C GLY A 80 -6.54 0.36 -2.84
N THR A 81 -6.07 0.13 -1.62
CA THR A 81 -5.72 -1.24 -1.18
C THR A 81 -6.93 -2.16 -1.10
N TYR A 82 -8.09 -1.64 -0.67
CA TYR A 82 -9.33 -2.40 -0.66
C TYR A 82 -9.79 -2.80 -2.08
N ILE A 83 -9.70 -1.88 -3.04
CA ILE A 83 -9.97 -2.15 -4.46
C ILE A 83 -9.00 -3.22 -4.97
N THR A 84 -7.70 -3.07 -4.72
CA THR A 84 -6.68 -4.06 -5.08
C THR A 84 -7.02 -5.43 -4.53
N TYR A 85 -7.40 -5.54 -3.26
CA TYR A 85 -7.84 -6.79 -2.66
C TYR A 85 -9.05 -7.39 -3.38
N ARG A 86 -10.12 -6.60 -3.61
CA ARG A 86 -11.36 -7.08 -4.25
C ARG A 86 -11.11 -7.60 -5.67
N VAL A 87 -10.35 -6.86 -6.47
CA VAL A 87 -10.04 -7.26 -7.85
C VAL A 87 -9.07 -8.44 -7.88
N SER A 88 -8.07 -8.47 -6.99
CA SER A 88 -7.13 -9.59 -6.87
C SER A 88 -7.83 -10.87 -6.44
N ARG A 89 -8.80 -10.77 -5.52
CA ARG A 89 -9.63 -11.89 -5.08
C ARG A 89 -10.42 -12.46 -6.24
N GLU A 90 -11.08 -11.60 -7.02
CA GLU A 90 -11.86 -12.03 -8.18
C GLU A 90 -10.98 -12.76 -9.20
N TYR A 91 -9.81 -12.20 -9.49
CA TYR A 91 -8.83 -12.83 -10.40
C TYR A 91 -8.34 -14.20 -9.90
N LEU A 92 -8.11 -14.34 -8.59
CA LEU A 92 -7.57 -15.55 -7.98
C LEU A 92 -8.64 -16.60 -7.63
N SER A 93 -9.92 -16.21 -7.52
CA SER A 93 -11.04 -17.07 -7.10
C SER A 93 -11.16 -18.35 -7.94
N ASN A 94 -10.97 -18.22 -9.25
CA ASN A 94 -11.03 -19.33 -10.20
C ASN A 94 -9.70 -20.09 -10.33
N LYS A 95 -8.66 -19.71 -9.57
CA LYS A 95 -7.30 -20.26 -9.68
C LYS A 95 -6.77 -20.88 -8.38
N VAL A 96 -7.31 -20.50 -7.23
CA VAL A 96 -6.81 -20.92 -5.90
C VAL A 96 -7.98 -21.16 -4.95
N VAL A 97 -7.93 -22.27 -4.20
CA VAL A 97 -8.94 -22.62 -3.19
C VAL A 97 -9.05 -21.55 -2.09
N GLU A 98 -7.92 -21.06 -1.58
CA GLU A 98 -7.84 -19.97 -0.58
C GLU A 98 -7.60 -18.58 -1.20
N ALA A 99 -8.24 -18.29 -2.34
CA ALA A 99 -8.08 -17.01 -3.05
C ALA A 99 -8.32 -15.78 -2.15
N ASN A 100 -9.25 -15.87 -1.20
CA ASN A 100 -9.61 -14.77 -0.31
C ASN A 100 -8.45 -14.38 0.63
N GLY A 101 -7.87 -15.35 1.33
CA GLY A 101 -6.76 -15.10 2.25
C GLY A 101 -5.48 -14.68 1.51
N LEU A 102 -5.20 -15.34 0.38
CA LEU A 102 -4.02 -15.03 -0.43
C LEU A 102 -4.10 -13.63 -1.03
N SER A 103 -5.21 -13.28 -1.70
CA SER A 103 -5.40 -11.96 -2.31
C SER A 103 -5.31 -10.83 -1.30
N LEU A 104 -5.87 -11.04 -0.10
CA LEU A 104 -5.78 -10.09 0.99
C LEU A 104 -4.35 -9.84 1.42
N ARG A 105 -3.59 -10.90 1.74
CA ARG A 105 -2.20 -10.79 2.19
C ARG A 105 -1.35 -10.10 1.12
N LEU A 106 -1.50 -10.49 -0.15
CA LEU A 106 -0.79 -9.87 -1.27
C LEU A 106 -1.12 -8.39 -1.39
N ALA A 107 -2.41 -8.01 -1.37
CA ALA A 107 -2.81 -6.62 -1.47
C ALA A 107 -2.28 -5.79 -0.28
N VAL A 108 -2.51 -6.24 0.95
CA VAL A 108 -2.17 -5.46 2.14
C VAL A 108 -0.66 -5.33 2.34
N TYR A 109 0.11 -6.43 2.24
CA TYR A 109 1.55 -6.37 2.49
C TYR A 109 2.33 -5.66 1.36
N SER A 110 1.90 -5.80 0.10
CA SER A 110 2.49 -5.02 -0.98
C SER A 110 2.13 -3.54 -0.87
N SER A 111 0.87 -3.20 -0.56
CA SER A 111 0.47 -1.83 -0.28
C SER A 111 1.19 -1.23 0.93
N ALA A 112 1.52 -2.04 1.95
CA ALA A 112 2.23 -1.58 3.13
C ALA A 112 3.62 -1.00 2.82
N ILE A 113 4.24 -1.48 1.74
CA ILE A 113 5.51 -0.94 1.25
C ILE A 113 5.26 0.26 0.34
N PHE A 114 4.25 0.20 -0.52
CA PHE A 114 3.92 1.30 -1.44
C PHE A 114 3.51 2.58 -0.69
N ILE A 115 2.59 2.48 0.27
CA ILE A 115 1.93 3.61 0.92
C ILE A 115 2.91 4.60 1.57
N PRO A 116 3.88 4.18 2.42
CA PRO A 116 4.82 5.12 3.04
C PRO A 116 5.65 5.89 2.01
N PHE A 117 6.18 5.21 1.00
CA PHE A 117 7.01 5.84 -0.03
C PHE A 117 6.18 6.75 -0.96
N HIS A 118 4.98 6.32 -1.33
CA HIS A 118 4.05 7.12 -2.14
C HIS A 118 3.61 8.39 -1.40
N CYS A 119 3.20 8.27 -0.14
CA CYS A 119 2.84 9.41 0.70
C CYS A 119 4.01 10.37 0.89
N LEU A 120 5.23 9.87 1.10
CA LEU A 120 6.43 10.72 1.18
C LEU A 120 6.70 11.43 -0.16
N ALA A 121 6.61 10.73 -1.28
CA ALA A 121 6.79 11.32 -2.60
C ALA A 121 5.79 12.47 -2.84
N CYS A 122 4.50 12.26 -2.55
CA CYS A 122 3.47 13.31 -2.66
C CYS A 122 3.59 14.42 -1.61
N GLY A 123 4.17 14.12 -0.44
CA GLY A 123 4.32 15.07 0.65
C GLY A 123 5.47 16.06 0.44
N MET A 124 6.50 15.64 -0.29
CA MET A 124 7.67 16.47 -0.60
C MET A 124 7.40 17.38 -1.79
N SER A 125 8.03 18.56 -1.81
CA SER A 125 8.05 19.44 -2.98
C SER A 125 8.68 18.73 -4.18
N GLU A 126 8.23 19.07 -5.39
CA GLU A 126 8.79 18.53 -6.63
C GLU A 126 10.32 18.71 -6.64
N GLY A 127 11.05 17.60 -6.68
CA GLY A 127 12.49 17.59 -6.55
C GLY A 127 13.05 16.17 -6.51
N PHE A 128 14.38 16.07 -6.55
CA PHE A 128 15.10 14.80 -6.64
C PHE A 128 14.69 13.79 -5.56
N ILE A 129 14.48 14.24 -4.31
CA ILE A 129 14.13 13.34 -3.21
C ILE A 129 12.71 12.81 -3.35
N SER A 130 11.75 13.62 -3.81
CA SER A 130 10.37 13.16 -4.09
C SER A 130 10.38 12.08 -5.18
N GLN A 131 11.14 12.29 -6.25
CA GLN A 131 11.31 11.30 -7.33
C GLN A 131 11.99 10.02 -6.82
N LEU A 132 13.00 10.14 -5.96
CA LEU A 132 13.65 8.99 -5.33
C LEU A 132 12.67 8.19 -4.48
N MET A 133 11.82 8.85 -3.68
CA MET A 133 10.78 8.18 -2.90
C MET A 133 9.75 7.50 -3.81
N ALA A 134 9.37 8.13 -4.92
CA ALA A 134 8.48 7.52 -5.91
C ALA A 134 9.09 6.24 -6.51
N ILE A 135 10.39 6.24 -6.83
CA ILE A 135 11.10 5.04 -7.30
C ILE A 135 11.16 3.99 -6.19
N CYS A 136 11.46 4.37 -4.94
CA CYS A 136 11.47 3.45 -3.80
C CYS A 136 10.10 2.80 -3.55
N SER A 137 8.99 3.44 -3.92
CA SER A 137 7.66 2.84 -3.82
C SER A 137 7.51 1.57 -4.64
N LEU A 138 8.28 1.41 -5.74
CA LEU A 138 8.29 0.23 -6.59
C LEU A 138 8.88 -1.02 -5.92
N LEU A 139 9.52 -0.88 -4.75
CA LEU A 139 9.94 -2.02 -3.93
C LEU A 139 8.74 -2.90 -3.53
N CYS A 140 7.52 -2.37 -3.57
CA CYS A 140 6.29 -3.16 -3.40
C CYS A 140 6.17 -4.32 -4.40
N LEU A 141 6.71 -4.18 -5.62
CA LEU A 141 6.73 -5.22 -6.65
C LEU A 141 7.64 -6.38 -6.28
N ARG A 142 8.79 -6.08 -5.65
CA ARG A 142 9.69 -7.12 -5.12
C ARG A 142 8.99 -7.91 -4.01
N THR A 143 8.33 -7.21 -3.08
CA THR A 143 7.56 -7.86 -2.00
C THR A 143 6.43 -8.73 -2.56
N LEU A 144 5.73 -8.25 -3.59
CA LEU A 144 4.68 -9.00 -4.27
C LEU A 144 5.23 -10.26 -4.96
N TYR A 145 6.35 -10.12 -5.67
CA TYR A 145 7.02 -11.23 -6.36
C TYR A 145 7.42 -12.35 -5.39
N VAL A 146 8.01 -11.99 -4.24
CA VAL A 146 8.36 -12.97 -3.21
C VAL A 146 7.10 -13.64 -2.65
N GLY A 147 6.05 -12.88 -2.35
CA GLY A 147 4.79 -13.43 -1.84
C GLY A 147 4.11 -14.40 -2.81
N LEU A 148 4.12 -14.09 -4.11
CA LEU A 148 3.59 -14.98 -5.15
C LEU A 148 4.45 -16.24 -5.33
N ASN A 149 5.77 -16.13 -5.28
CA ASN A 149 6.66 -17.27 -5.43
C ASN A 149 6.61 -18.25 -4.26
N GLN A 150 6.36 -17.75 -3.06
CA GLN A 150 6.15 -18.60 -1.89
C GLN A 150 4.76 -19.25 -1.89
N SER A 151 3.81 -18.75 -2.69
CA SER A 151 2.51 -19.39 -2.86
C SER A 151 2.60 -20.61 -3.77
N THR A 152 2.76 -21.79 -3.16
CA THR A 152 2.65 -23.09 -3.83
C THR A 152 1.27 -23.37 -4.45
N ALA A 153 0.25 -22.59 -4.11
CA ALA A 153 -1.12 -22.78 -4.58
C ALA A 153 -1.36 -22.20 -5.99
N LEU A 154 -0.44 -21.39 -6.51
CA LEU A 154 -0.54 -20.80 -7.84
C LEU A 154 0.39 -21.52 -8.83
N ASP A 155 -0.17 -21.96 -9.95
CA ASP A 155 0.61 -22.51 -11.07
C ASP A 155 1.58 -21.44 -11.63
N VAL A 156 2.75 -21.88 -12.08
CA VAL A 156 3.86 -21.05 -12.55
C VAL A 156 3.43 -20.13 -13.68
N GLN A 157 2.52 -20.59 -14.54
CA GLN A 157 1.97 -19.80 -15.64
C GLN A 157 1.19 -18.57 -15.15
N TYR A 158 0.39 -18.71 -14.10
CA TYR A 158 -0.44 -17.62 -13.58
C TYR A 158 0.33 -16.66 -12.67
N ARG A 159 1.51 -17.03 -12.16
CA ARG A 159 2.33 -16.16 -11.28
C ARG A 159 2.77 -14.89 -11.97
N LYS A 160 3.21 -14.98 -13.23
CA LYS A 160 3.64 -13.81 -14.01
C LYS A 160 2.47 -12.85 -14.25
N SER A 161 1.31 -13.38 -14.66
CA SER A 161 0.10 -12.58 -14.86
C SER A 161 -0.42 -11.97 -13.56
N ALA A 162 -0.42 -12.73 -12.45
CA ALA A 162 -0.80 -12.23 -11.14
C ALA A 162 0.13 -11.10 -10.67
N LEU A 163 1.45 -11.23 -10.87
CA LEU A 163 2.40 -10.18 -10.53
C LEU A 163 2.09 -8.88 -11.28
N VAL A 164 1.84 -8.97 -12.58
CA VAL A 164 1.51 -7.80 -13.41
C VAL A 164 0.19 -7.17 -12.98
N ILE A 165 -0.87 -7.97 -12.85
CA ILE A 165 -2.21 -7.46 -12.53
C ILE A 165 -2.26 -6.88 -11.11
N ILE A 166 -1.82 -7.64 -10.11
CA ILE A 166 -1.86 -7.20 -8.71
C ILE A 166 -0.85 -6.07 -8.50
N GLY A 167 0.34 -6.15 -9.09
CA GLY A 167 1.36 -5.10 -8.98
C GLY A 167 0.89 -3.78 -9.57
N LEU A 168 0.25 -3.82 -10.74
CA LEU A 168 -0.37 -2.64 -11.35
C LEU A 168 -1.47 -2.08 -10.45
N LEU A 169 -2.36 -2.93 -9.90
CA LEU A 169 -3.43 -2.49 -9.01
C LEU A 169 -2.90 -1.83 -7.72
N VAL A 170 -1.86 -2.40 -7.09
CA VAL A 170 -1.23 -1.83 -5.89
C VAL A 170 -0.78 -0.39 -6.12
N ILE A 171 -0.27 -0.08 -7.33
CA ILE A 171 0.23 1.25 -7.68
C ILE A 171 -0.92 2.15 -8.16
N VAL A 172 -1.71 1.66 -9.11
CA VAL A 172 -2.69 2.47 -9.85
C VAL A 172 -3.95 2.73 -9.04
N ALA A 173 -4.44 1.77 -8.25
CA ALA A 173 -5.70 1.96 -7.53
C ALA A 173 -5.64 3.12 -6.52
N PRO A 174 -4.62 3.24 -5.65
CA PRO A 174 -4.49 4.41 -4.78
C PRO A 174 -4.35 5.73 -5.56
N VAL A 175 -3.58 5.74 -6.66
CA VAL A 175 -3.37 6.95 -7.48
C VAL A 175 -4.67 7.41 -8.13
N ILE A 176 -5.46 6.49 -8.72
CA ILE A 176 -6.75 6.82 -9.31
C ILE A 176 -7.70 7.38 -8.25
N VAL A 177 -7.81 6.72 -7.09
CA VAL A 177 -8.70 7.20 -6.01
C VAL A 177 -8.26 8.59 -5.53
N GLN A 178 -6.95 8.81 -5.35
CA GLN A 178 -6.41 10.12 -5.00
C GLN A 178 -6.82 11.18 -6.02
N GLN A 179 -6.59 10.94 -7.32
CA GLN A 179 -6.92 11.90 -8.37
C GLN A 179 -8.41 12.19 -8.45
N LEU A 180 -9.26 11.16 -8.34
CA LEU A 180 -10.71 11.34 -8.30
C LEU A 180 -11.14 12.21 -7.13
N LEU A 181 -10.60 11.97 -5.93
CA LEU A 181 -10.93 12.78 -4.75
C LEU A 181 -10.46 14.24 -4.92
N MET A 182 -9.26 14.46 -5.46
CA MET A 182 -8.76 15.83 -5.74
C MET A 182 -9.68 16.60 -6.69
N ILE A 183 -10.17 15.94 -7.76
CA ILE A 183 -11.11 16.52 -8.73
C ILE A 183 -12.46 16.83 -8.06
N VAL A 184 -13.03 15.87 -7.32
CA VAL A 184 -14.35 16.02 -6.67
C VAL A 184 -14.34 17.15 -5.65
N PHE A 185 -13.27 17.25 -4.85
CA PHE A 185 -13.13 18.30 -3.83
C PHE A 185 -12.59 19.61 -4.38
N ARG A 186 -12.32 19.71 -5.69
CA ARG A 186 -11.76 20.89 -6.36
C ARG A 186 -10.53 21.46 -5.66
N ILE A 187 -9.70 20.57 -5.11
CA ILE A 187 -8.43 20.98 -4.54
C ILE A 187 -7.51 21.18 -5.74
N PRO A 188 -7.03 22.41 -6.01
CA PRO A 188 -6.22 22.66 -7.18
C PRO A 188 -4.99 21.77 -7.10
N SER A 189 -4.81 20.84 -8.04
CA SER A 189 -3.47 20.30 -8.27
C SER A 189 -2.63 21.50 -8.67
N ILE A 190 -1.79 22.00 -7.77
CA ILE A 190 -0.91 23.12 -8.08
C ILE A 190 0.14 22.57 -9.05
N TYR A 191 -0.24 22.49 -10.32
CA TYR A 191 0.66 22.59 -11.45
C TYR A 191 0.58 24.05 -11.89
N ALA A 192 1.54 24.83 -11.42
CA ALA A 192 1.95 26.10 -12.00
C ALA A 192 3.47 26.20 -11.85
#